data_AF-A0AAE4M2Z9-F1
#
_entry.id   AF-A0AAE4M2Z9-F1
#
_cell.length_a   1.000
_cell.length_b   1.000
_cell.length_c   1.000
_cell.angle_alpha   90.00
_cell.angle_beta   90.00
_cell.angle_gamma   90.00
#
_symmetry.space_group_name_H-M   'P 1'
#
loop_
_entity.id
_entity.type
_entity.pdbx_description
1 polymer ?
#
loop_
_entity_poly.entity_id
_entity_poly.type
_entity_poly.pdbx_seq_one_letter_code
_entity_poly.pdbx_strand_id
1 'polypeptide(L)'
;MSHTETGTPRVSDSNLLRIFLDKTLLNVEELGLTNQAKVVIVIQNTAFNVLMSGSGIDDEFNCYVKDGELEHPFINSLRKENSSSQITQIFLQDRGIHASLHVEYCRSPNGLVDTIKTLSQKLNSASIKVIGHINGLLTDSPLSGYLQNSEFDMASVHHDVLTRLEGLSLNLIEKQNEQIKRLDEEKKAFIDDQLEEFSKKVTKLESDHKDKLTDLEESYQARNTELDEREKEIEDADNTTARRKTTTSILDEVQAKARRFDFSVAVTRRSWLACCFAILLGFIGAFNAFTATNQLYSSIQNNSSLSGTIAEALSVENTEIMQEEVKAALSKQVNDSQQFMWFLYIKIFFSSALLVSSIIYLIKWFNSWADRLAQQELDNQLFVRDLNRAHLAIEMSLEWNEKKDGAIPDRLLQSLTDNLFQSTDSTPKEILHPAEQLASALVRSADKINVPFAGGNLEVSGKKLGKTKSAVNDG
;
A
#
# COMPACT_ATOMS: atom_id res chain seq x y z
N MET A 1 -36.08 -81.77 26.96
CA MET A 1 -34.64 -81.74 27.30
C MET A 1 -34.53 -80.99 28.61
N SER A 2 -34.07 -81.63 29.67
CA SER A 2 -33.84 -80.96 30.94
C SER A 2 -32.47 -80.27 30.88
N HIS A 3 -32.47 -78.94 30.89
CA HIS A 3 -31.25 -78.16 31.07
C HIS A 3 -31.12 -77.88 32.56
N THR A 4 -30.04 -78.37 33.18
CA THR A 4 -29.64 -77.89 34.50
C THR A 4 -28.45 -76.97 34.31
N GLU A 5 -28.59 -75.73 34.76
CA GLU A 5 -27.51 -74.75 34.80
C GLU A 5 -27.13 -74.54 36.27
N THR A 6 -25.85 -74.74 36.60
CA THR A 6 -25.32 -74.51 37.95
C THR A 6 -24.16 -73.52 37.87
N GLY A 7 -24.21 -72.47 38.70
CA GLY A 7 -23.15 -71.48 38.78
C GLY A 7 -21.97 -72.00 39.61
N THR A 8 -20.75 -71.82 39.12
CA THR A 8 -19.51 -72.18 39.81
C THR A 8 -18.54 -71.00 39.84
N PRO A 9 -17.72 -70.82 40.89
CA PRO A 9 -16.72 -69.76 40.92
C PRO A 9 -15.69 -69.98 39.80
N ARG A 10 -15.16 -68.88 39.25
CA ARG A 10 -14.19 -68.94 38.16
C ARG A 10 -12.89 -69.60 38.62
N VAL A 11 -12.48 -70.64 37.87
CA VAL A 11 -11.26 -71.41 38.11
C VAL A 11 -10.20 -71.07 37.05
N SER A 12 -8.91 -71.17 37.40
CA SER A 12 -7.79 -70.98 36.48
C SER A 12 -7.77 -72.05 35.37
N ASP A 13 -7.22 -71.71 34.21
CA ASP A 13 -7.21 -72.61 33.05
C ASP A 13 -6.43 -73.91 33.32
N SER A 14 -5.30 -73.83 34.03
CA SER A 14 -4.53 -75.01 34.45
C SER A 14 -5.36 -75.96 35.33
N ASN A 15 -6.13 -75.42 36.29
CA ASN A 15 -6.99 -76.24 37.15
C ASN A 15 -8.20 -76.81 36.38
N LEU A 16 -8.80 -76.04 35.46
CA LEU A 16 -9.88 -76.54 34.60
C LEU A 16 -9.40 -77.70 33.73
N LEU A 17 -8.23 -77.59 33.11
CA LEU A 17 -7.63 -78.66 32.32
C LEU A 17 -7.32 -79.89 33.17
N ARG A 18 -6.79 -79.71 34.39
CA ARG A 18 -6.53 -80.83 35.31
C ARG A 18 -7.81 -81.55 35.72
N ILE A 19 -8.90 -80.82 35.95
CA ILE A 19 -10.18 -81.43 36.33
C ILE A 19 -10.77 -82.21 35.15
N PHE A 20 -10.91 -81.57 33.99
CA PHE A 20 -11.59 -82.17 32.84
C PHE A 20 -10.76 -83.22 32.07
N LEU A 21 -9.44 -83.11 32.05
CA LEU A 21 -8.58 -84.07 31.39
C LEU A 21 -8.07 -85.13 32.37
N ASP A 22 -7.32 -84.71 33.39
CA ASP A 22 -6.59 -85.68 34.23
C ASP A 22 -7.52 -86.41 35.21
N LYS A 23 -8.47 -85.70 35.81
CA LYS A 23 -9.35 -86.30 36.82
C LYS A 23 -10.59 -86.97 36.22
N THR A 24 -11.07 -86.52 35.05
CA THR A 24 -12.30 -87.06 34.46
C THR A 24 -12.12 -87.82 33.16
N LEU A 25 -11.26 -87.37 32.24
CA LEU A 25 -11.06 -88.07 30.96
C LEU A 25 -10.08 -89.23 31.08
N LEU A 26 -9.05 -89.17 31.93
CA LEU A 26 -8.14 -90.31 32.13
C LEU A 26 -8.75 -91.40 33.04
N ASN A 27 -9.69 -91.05 33.93
CA ASN A 27 -10.37 -91.99 34.83
C ASN A 27 -11.67 -92.55 34.23
N VAL A 28 -11.63 -92.97 32.96
CA VAL A 28 -12.81 -93.44 32.19
C VAL A 28 -13.49 -94.64 32.85
N GLU A 29 -12.71 -95.60 33.35
CA GLU A 29 -13.21 -96.87 33.90
C GLU A 29 -13.95 -96.68 35.23
N GLU A 30 -13.47 -95.79 36.11
CA GLU A 30 -14.09 -95.52 37.42
C GLU A 30 -15.40 -94.73 37.30
N LEU A 31 -15.48 -93.86 36.29
CA LEU A 31 -16.62 -92.97 36.06
C LEU A 31 -17.67 -93.56 35.11
N GLY A 32 -17.40 -94.74 34.53
CA GLY A 32 -18.32 -95.45 33.65
C GLY A 32 -18.53 -94.79 32.28
N LEU A 33 -17.54 -94.06 31.79
CA LEU A 33 -17.52 -93.42 30.48
C LEU A 33 -17.15 -94.43 29.38
N THR A 34 -17.58 -94.22 28.14
CA THR A 34 -17.22 -95.10 27.03
C THR A 34 -15.90 -94.67 26.36
N ASN A 35 -15.25 -95.58 25.63
CA ASN A 35 -14.03 -95.28 24.85
C ASN A 35 -14.26 -94.24 23.72
N GLN A 36 -15.49 -93.76 23.52
CA GLN A 36 -15.85 -92.69 22.60
C GLN A 36 -15.99 -91.31 23.28
N ALA A 37 -15.66 -91.21 24.57
CA ALA A 37 -15.62 -89.95 25.28
C ALA A 37 -14.58 -89.01 24.65
N LYS A 38 -14.98 -87.75 24.45
CA LYS A 38 -14.11 -86.67 23.99
C LYS A 38 -14.29 -85.42 24.85
N VAL A 39 -13.19 -84.71 25.09
CA VAL A 39 -13.21 -83.37 25.67
C VAL A 39 -12.88 -82.38 24.57
N VAL A 40 -13.70 -81.33 24.45
CA VAL A 40 -13.48 -80.24 23.50
C VAL A 40 -13.18 -78.98 24.28
N ILE A 41 -12.03 -78.37 23.98
CA ILE A 41 -11.55 -77.15 24.63
C ILE A 41 -11.66 -76.03 23.61
N VAL A 42 -12.40 -74.97 23.94
CA VAL A 42 -12.61 -73.82 23.06
C VAL A 42 -11.86 -72.61 23.60
N ILE A 43 -10.88 -72.13 22.82
CA ILE A 43 -10.04 -70.98 23.15
C ILE A 43 -10.28 -69.93 22.06
N GLN A 44 -10.75 -68.73 22.42
CA GLN A 44 -10.95 -67.63 21.46
C GLN A 44 -11.61 -68.05 20.12
N ASN A 45 -12.60 -68.94 20.19
CA ASN A 45 -13.37 -69.48 19.06
C ASN A 45 -12.69 -70.58 18.21
N THR A 46 -11.52 -71.09 18.61
CA THR A 46 -10.92 -72.31 18.04
C THR A 46 -11.18 -73.51 18.97
N ALA A 47 -11.62 -74.64 18.40
CA ALA A 47 -11.97 -75.84 19.15
C ALA A 47 -10.89 -76.91 18.98
N PHE A 48 -10.31 -77.35 20.10
CA PHE A 48 -9.35 -78.43 20.18
C PHE A 48 -10.03 -79.69 20.71
N ASN A 49 -9.98 -80.79 19.96
CA ASN A 49 -10.62 -82.04 20.34
C ASN A 49 -9.58 -83.00 20.96
N VAL A 50 -9.87 -83.48 22.17
CA VAL A 50 -9.13 -84.52 22.87
C VAL A 50 -9.92 -85.82 22.84
N LEU A 51 -9.38 -86.87 22.22
CA LEU A 51 -10.06 -88.17 22.02
C LEU A 51 -9.30 -89.32 22.70
N MET A 52 -10.05 -90.28 23.25
CA MET A 52 -9.50 -91.44 24.00
C MET A 52 -9.08 -92.64 23.14
N SER A 53 -9.51 -92.76 21.87
CA SER A 53 -9.23 -93.93 21.02
C SER A 53 -8.49 -93.56 19.73
N GLY A 54 -7.28 -94.11 19.57
CA GLY A 54 -6.30 -93.79 18.51
C GLY A 54 -6.62 -94.37 17.13
N SER A 55 -7.51 -93.72 16.40
CA SER A 55 -7.67 -93.94 14.95
C SER A 55 -7.84 -92.60 14.25
N GLY A 56 -6.74 -91.84 14.18
CA GLY A 56 -6.64 -90.62 13.40
C GLY A 56 -5.24 -90.03 13.47
N ILE A 57 -4.94 -89.14 12.52
CA ILE A 57 -3.66 -88.43 12.42
C ILE A 57 -3.70 -87.28 13.44
N ASP A 58 -2.63 -87.11 14.21
CA ASP A 58 -2.43 -85.95 15.08
C ASP A 58 -2.35 -84.69 14.19
N ASP A 59 -3.36 -83.82 14.26
CA ASP A 59 -3.44 -82.55 13.52
C ASP A 59 -3.37 -81.38 14.52
N GLU A 60 -3.12 -80.15 14.05
CA GLU A 60 -3.02 -78.92 14.86
C GLU A 60 -4.23 -78.66 15.80
N PHE A 61 -5.37 -79.32 15.55
CA PHE A 61 -6.62 -79.15 16.30
C PHE A 61 -7.17 -80.44 16.94
N ASN A 62 -6.54 -81.60 16.71
CA ASN A 62 -6.99 -82.90 17.24
C ASN A 62 -5.82 -83.62 17.91
N CYS A 63 -5.95 -83.94 19.19
CA CYS A 63 -4.95 -84.72 19.93
C CYS A 63 -5.54 -86.03 20.46
N TYR A 64 -4.77 -87.11 20.35
CA TYR A 64 -5.12 -88.42 20.88
C TYR A 64 -4.30 -88.72 22.14
N VAL A 65 -4.95 -89.31 23.15
CA VAL A 65 -4.25 -89.80 24.35
C VAL A 65 -3.52 -91.10 23.99
N LYS A 66 -2.19 -91.11 24.05
CA LYS A 66 -1.35 -92.30 23.84
C LYS A 66 -0.70 -92.67 25.19
N ASP A 67 -0.86 -93.91 25.64
CA ASP A 67 -0.27 -94.46 26.88
C ASP A 67 -0.45 -93.59 28.15
N GLY A 68 -1.62 -92.94 28.28
CA GLY A 68 -1.96 -92.14 29.47
C GLY A 68 -1.35 -90.74 29.51
N GLU A 69 -0.59 -90.33 28.50
CA GLU A 69 -0.03 -88.97 28.38
C GLU A 69 -0.57 -88.26 27.13
N LEU A 70 -0.76 -86.94 27.25
CA LEU A 70 -1.32 -86.08 26.21
C LEU A 70 -0.21 -85.23 25.60
N GLU A 71 0.23 -85.57 24.37
CA GLU A 71 1.29 -84.87 23.65
C GLU A 71 0.70 -83.78 22.74
N HIS A 72 0.30 -82.63 23.31
CA HIS A 72 0.01 -81.43 22.51
C HIS A 72 0.81 -80.21 23.04
N PRO A 73 1.71 -79.60 22.23
CA PRO A 73 2.67 -78.61 22.71
C PRO A 73 2.00 -77.36 23.30
N PHE A 74 0.87 -76.94 22.74
CA PHE A 74 0.12 -75.75 23.20
C PHE A 74 -0.78 -76.02 24.44
N ILE A 75 -1.35 -77.21 24.56
CA ILE A 75 -2.19 -77.54 25.74
C ILE A 75 -1.29 -77.77 26.96
N ASN A 76 -0.09 -78.33 26.74
CA ASN A 76 0.90 -78.52 27.81
C ASN A 76 1.54 -77.20 28.27
N SER A 77 1.66 -76.17 27.43
CA SER A 77 2.07 -74.84 27.90
C SER A 77 0.97 -74.18 28.75
N LEU A 78 -0.29 -74.26 28.32
CA LEU A 78 -1.46 -73.80 29.10
C LEU A 78 -1.64 -74.54 30.43
N ARG A 79 -1.24 -75.81 30.50
CA ARG A 79 -1.23 -76.59 31.74
C ARG A 79 -0.18 -76.09 32.74
N LYS A 80 0.95 -75.57 32.25
CA LYS A 80 2.09 -75.11 33.08
C LYS A 80 1.98 -73.65 33.51
N GLU A 81 1.32 -72.81 32.73
CA GLU A 81 1.10 -71.39 33.07
C GLU A 81 -0.17 -71.19 33.92
N ASN A 82 -0.01 -70.71 35.15
CA ASN A 82 -1.12 -70.52 36.10
C ASN A 82 -1.95 -69.26 35.86
N SER A 83 -1.61 -68.43 34.88
CA SER A 83 -1.98 -67.00 34.86
C SER A 83 -2.84 -66.56 33.67
N SER A 84 -3.19 -67.43 32.72
CA SER A 84 -4.03 -67.03 31.58
C SER A 84 -5.45 -67.58 31.69
N SER A 85 -6.45 -66.74 31.38
CA SER A 85 -7.88 -67.11 31.26
C SER A 85 -8.28 -67.07 29.79
N GLN A 86 -7.69 -67.93 28.99
CA GLN A 86 -7.89 -68.02 27.53
C GLN A 86 -8.99 -69.02 27.16
N ILE A 87 -9.28 -70.01 28.00
CA ILE A 87 -10.36 -70.98 27.76
C ILE A 87 -11.72 -70.28 27.91
N THR A 88 -12.49 -70.29 26.83
CA THR A 88 -13.84 -69.70 26.78
C THR A 88 -14.91 -70.71 27.15
N GLN A 89 -14.72 -71.96 26.73
CA GLN A 89 -15.65 -73.05 27.00
C GLN A 89 -14.88 -74.38 26.98
N ILE A 90 -15.27 -75.31 27.85
CA ILE A 90 -14.78 -76.68 27.82
C ILE A 90 -15.97 -77.61 27.98
N PHE A 91 -16.10 -78.62 27.12
CA PHE A 91 -17.19 -79.57 27.23
C PHE A 91 -16.74 -81.02 27.06
N LEU A 92 -17.30 -81.89 27.89
CA LEU A 92 -17.16 -83.33 27.81
C LEU A 92 -18.37 -83.87 27.05
N GLN A 93 -18.12 -84.64 26.00
CA GLN A 93 -19.14 -85.35 25.25
C GLN A 93 -18.83 -86.84 25.19
N ASP A 94 -19.79 -87.67 25.58
CA ASP A 94 -19.75 -89.12 25.39
C ASP A 94 -21.01 -89.57 24.64
N ARG A 95 -20.82 -90.29 23.53
CA ARG A 95 -21.89 -90.79 22.64
C ARG A 95 -21.93 -92.31 22.69
N GLY A 96 -22.20 -92.87 23.86
CA GLY A 96 -22.45 -94.30 24.00
C GLY A 96 -23.80 -94.74 23.44
N ILE A 97 -23.93 -96.03 23.09
CA ILE A 97 -25.14 -96.65 22.49
C ILE A 97 -26.39 -96.51 23.38
N HIS A 98 -26.24 -96.23 24.69
CA HIS A 98 -27.36 -96.13 25.64
C HIS A 98 -27.46 -94.82 26.44
N ALA A 99 -26.54 -93.86 26.29
CA ALA A 99 -26.64 -92.56 26.95
C ALA A 99 -25.77 -91.50 26.26
N SER A 100 -26.38 -90.34 25.93
CA SER A 100 -25.65 -89.15 25.51
C SER A 100 -25.38 -88.25 26.72
N LEU A 101 -24.10 -88.13 27.09
CA LEU A 101 -23.65 -87.20 28.12
C LEU A 101 -23.03 -85.98 27.44
N HIS A 102 -23.52 -84.80 27.81
CA HIS A 102 -22.92 -83.53 27.45
C HIS A 102 -22.88 -82.64 28.68
N VAL A 103 -21.66 -82.35 29.16
CA VAL A 103 -21.39 -81.43 30.25
C VAL A 103 -20.52 -80.32 29.70
N GLU A 104 -21.01 -79.09 29.80
CA GLU A 104 -20.41 -77.91 29.20
C GLU A 104 -20.15 -76.89 30.30
N TYR A 105 -18.88 -76.49 30.44
CA TYR A 105 -18.49 -75.36 31.27
C TYR A 105 -18.32 -74.14 30.35
N CYS A 106 -19.09 -73.09 30.61
CA CYS A 106 -19.04 -71.83 29.89
C CYS A 106 -18.51 -70.73 30.82
N ARG A 107 -17.44 -70.05 30.39
CA ARG A 107 -16.93 -68.88 31.09
C ARG A 107 -17.82 -67.67 30.83
N SER A 108 -18.19 -66.96 31.89
CA SER A 108 -18.95 -65.71 31.75
C SER A 108 -18.05 -64.62 31.18
N PRO A 109 -18.45 -63.90 30.11
CA PRO A 109 -17.59 -62.90 29.47
C PRO A 109 -17.19 -61.76 30.41
N ASN A 110 -18.06 -61.39 31.36
CA ASN A 110 -17.88 -60.25 32.25
C ASN A 110 -18.09 -60.59 33.74
N GLY A 111 -18.04 -61.88 34.12
CA GLY A 111 -18.37 -62.35 35.48
C GLY A 111 -17.26 -63.14 36.17
N LEU A 112 -17.32 -63.18 37.51
CA LEU A 112 -16.50 -64.07 38.36
C LEU A 112 -17.18 -65.42 38.62
N VAL A 113 -18.42 -65.59 38.15
CA VAL A 113 -19.22 -66.81 38.25
C VAL A 113 -19.40 -67.35 36.84
N ASP A 114 -18.90 -68.57 36.63
CA ASP A 114 -19.01 -69.32 35.39
C ASP A 114 -20.19 -70.30 35.48
N THR A 115 -20.68 -70.81 34.34
CA THR A 115 -21.89 -71.63 34.31
C THR A 115 -21.59 -73.01 33.76
N ILE A 116 -22.03 -74.05 34.46
CA ILE A 116 -22.02 -75.42 33.95
C ILE A 116 -23.41 -75.76 33.45
N LYS A 117 -23.49 -76.15 32.18
CA LYS A 117 -24.70 -76.61 31.51
C LYS A 117 -24.62 -78.11 31.29
N THR A 118 -25.71 -78.82 31.56
CA THR A 118 -25.81 -80.23 31.19
C THR A 118 -26.98 -80.45 30.25
N LEU A 119 -26.73 -81.22 29.19
CA LEU A 119 -27.69 -81.49 28.13
C LEU A 119 -27.80 -83.00 27.97
N SER A 120 -28.75 -83.61 28.67
CA SER A 120 -29.04 -85.03 28.52
C SER A 120 -30.55 -85.28 28.42
N GLN A 121 -30.93 -86.23 27.56
CA GLN A 121 -32.32 -86.56 27.25
C GLN A 121 -32.91 -87.61 28.23
N LYS A 122 -32.05 -88.33 28.99
CA LYS A 122 -32.39 -89.19 30.14
C LYS A 122 -31.19 -89.28 31.10
N LEU A 123 -31.31 -88.77 32.32
CA LEU A 123 -30.25 -88.82 33.35
C LEU A 123 -30.02 -90.27 33.83
N ASN A 124 -28.90 -90.88 33.43
CA ASN A 124 -28.45 -92.18 33.94
C ASN A 124 -27.61 -91.99 35.22
N SER A 125 -27.51 -93.01 36.08
CA SER A 125 -26.75 -92.95 37.34
C SER A 125 -25.27 -92.63 37.13
N ALA A 126 -24.68 -93.09 36.01
CA ALA A 126 -23.31 -92.73 35.61
C ALA A 126 -23.18 -91.23 35.28
N SER A 127 -24.15 -90.66 34.56
CA SER A 127 -24.16 -89.23 34.21
C SER A 127 -24.22 -88.34 35.46
N ILE A 128 -25.04 -88.72 36.45
CA ILE A 128 -25.16 -87.99 37.73
C ILE A 128 -23.86 -88.09 38.53
N LYS A 129 -23.19 -89.25 38.54
CA LYS A 129 -21.88 -89.42 39.20
C LYS A 129 -20.81 -88.53 38.58
N VAL A 130 -20.73 -88.46 37.25
CA VAL A 130 -19.75 -87.60 36.55
C VAL A 130 -20.02 -86.12 36.83
N ILE A 131 -21.29 -85.68 36.76
CA ILE A 131 -21.66 -84.29 37.06
C ILE A 131 -21.35 -83.94 38.52
N GLY A 132 -21.70 -84.82 39.47
CA GLY A 132 -21.39 -84.64 40.88
C GLY A 132 -19.88 -84.61 41.17
N HIS A 133 -19.10 -85.45 40.48
CA HIS A 133 -17.65 -85.48 40.60
C HIS A 133 -17.00 -84.20 40.08
N ILE A 134 -17.39 -83.72 38.90
CA ILE A 134 -16.89 -82.46 38.33
C ILE A 134 -17.27 -81.28 39.22
N ASN A 135 -18.53 -81.20 39.66
CA ASN A 135 -18.99 -80.10 40.49
C ASN A 135 -18.28 -80.10 41.85
N GLY A 136 -18.14 -81.28 42.48
CA GLY A 136 -17.40 -81.43 43.73
C GLY A 136 -15.94 -81.00 43.61
N LEU A 137 -15.25 -81.40 42.53
CA LEU A 137 -13.87 -80.99 42.27
C LEU A 137 -13.69 -79.51 41.95
N LEU A 138 -14.72 -78.85 41.41
CA LEU A 138 -14.71 -77.41 41.17
C LEU A 138 -15.02 -76.59 42.43
N THR A 139 -15.74 -77.17 43.40
CA THR A 139 -16.04 -76.53 44.69
C THR A 139 -15.03 -76.84 45.79
N ASP A 140 -14.31 -77.96 45.69
CA ASP A 140 -13.30 -78.36 46.67
C ASP A 140 -11.99 -77.56 46.49
N SER A 141 -11.90 -76.46 47.25
CA SER A 141 -10.63 -75.81 47.57
C SER A 141 -9.77 -76.73 48.47
N PRO A 142 -8.42 -76.74 48.38
CA PRO A 142 -7.57 -77.76 48.98
C PRO A 142 -7.33 -77.57 50.50
N LEU A 143 -8.37 -77.28 51.27
CA LEU A 143 -8.26 -76.95 52.69
C LEU A 143 -9.19 -77.78 53.60
N SER A 144 -9.50 -79.02 53.25
CA SER A 144 -10.38 -79.88 54.04
C SER A 144 -9.76 -81.25 54.31
N GLY A 145 -8.65 -81.27 55.04
CA GLY A 145 -7.91 -82.48 55.40
C GLY A 145 -7.56 -82.61 56.88
N TYR A 146 -8.12 -81.76 57.75
CA TYR A 146 -7.86 -81.86 59.18
C TYR A 146 -9.11 -81.49 59.97
N LEU A 147 -9.31 -82.18 61.09
CA LEU A 147 -10.38 -82.03 62.08
C LEU A 147 -11.60 -82.91 61.88
N GLN A 148 -11.41 -84.19 62.21
CA GLN A 148 -12.42 -84.90 62.97
C GLN A 148 -11.73 -85.39 64.25
N ASN A 149 -12.33 -85.09 65.40
CA ASN A 149 -11.99 -85.48 66.79
C ASN A 149 -11.27 -84.41 67.65
N SER A 150 -12.06 -83.55 68.30
CA SER A 150 -11.96 -83.17 69.74
C SER A 150 -12.68 -81.85 70.00
N GLU A 151 -13.98 -81.94 70.29
CA GLU A 151 -14.91 -80.80 70.44
C GLU A 151 -14.69 -79.94 71.70
N PHE A 152 -13.65 -80.20 72.51
CA PHE A 152 -13.40 -79.47 73.76
C PHE A 152 -12.11 -78.65 73.82
N ASP A 153 -11.22 -78.75 72.81
CA ASP A 153 -10.05 -77.85 72.65
C ASP A 153 -10.27 -76.80 71.53
N MET A 154 -11.33 -76.99 70.74
CA MET A 154 -11.68 -76.16 69.58
C MET A 154 -12.00 -74.72 69.96
N ALA A 155 -12.61 -74.45 71.11
CA ALA A 155 -12.93 -73.09 71.55
C ALA A 155 -11.68 -72.30 71.99
N SER A 156 -10.72 -72.96 72.63
CA SER A 156 -9.46 -72.36 73.08
C SER A 156 -8.53 -72.07 71.89
N VAL A 157 -8.40 -73.05 70.99
CA VAL A 157 -7.61 -72.90 69.76
C VAL A 157 -8.29 -71.91 68.79
N HIS A 158 -9.63 -71.91 68.65
CA HIS A 158 -10.31 -70.86 67.88
C HIS A 158 -10.10 -69.49 68.50
N HIS A 159 -10.13 -69.36 69.83
CA HIS A 159 -9.91 -68.06 70.47
C HIS A 159 -8.46 -67.58 70.31
N ASP A 160 -7.45 -68.45 70.47
CA ASP A 160 -6.04 -68.07 70.22
C ASP A 160 -5.80 -67.78 68.73
N VAL A 161 -6.36 -68.58 67.82
CA VAL A 161 -6.29 -68.32 66.38
C VAL A 161 -6.99 -67.02 66.04
N LEU A 162 -8.20 -66.76 66.55
CA LEU A 162 -8.93 -65.51 66.34
C LEU A 162 -8.16 -64.32 66.91
N THR A 163 -7.57 -64.44 68.10
CA THR A 163 -6.77 -63.36 68.71
C THR A 163 -5.50 -63.08 67.90
N ARG A 164 -4.87 -64.12 67.34
CA ARG A 164 -3.73 -63.95 66.43
C ARG A 164 -4.14 -63.42 65.07
N LEU A 165 -5.32 -63.77 64.57
CA LEU A 165 -5.87 -63.29 63.30
C LEU A 165 -6.32 -61.84 63.44
N GLU A 166 -6.93 -61.48 64.56
CA GLU A 166 -7.23 -60.11 64.96
C GLU A 166 -5.92 -59.34 65.09
N GLY A 167 -4.93 -59.84 65.83
CA GLY A 167 -3.61 -59.21 65.95
C GLY A 167 -2.87 -59.05 64.61
N LEU A 168 -2.92 -60.04 63.73
CA LEU A 168 -2.36 -59.96 62.37
C LEU A 168 -3.15 -59.00 61.49
N SER A 169 -4.48 -59.02 61.55
CA SER A 169 -5.33 -58.10 60.79
C SER A 169 -5.09 -56.66 61.25
N LEU A 170 -4.96 -56.44 62.55
CA LEU A 170 -4.70 -55.14 63.15
C LEU A 170 -3.29 -54.66 62.77
N ASN A 171 -2.27 -55.52 62.82
CA ASN A 171 -0.91 -55.18 62.36
C ASN A 171 -0.86 -54.92 60.85
N LEU A 172 -1.64 -55.66 60.05
CA LEU A 172 -1.70 -55.47 58.60
C LEU A 172 -2.44 -54.18 58.24
N ILE A 173 -3.54 -53.87 58.91
CA ILE A 173 -4.27 -52.60 58.78
C ILE A 173 -3.39 -51.42 59.22
N GLU A 174 -2.65 -51.57 60.32
CA GLU A 174 -1.72 -50.55 60.81
C GLU A 174 -0.60 -50.30 59.80
N LYS A 175 0.05 -51.35 59.28
CA LYS A 175 1.06 -51.23 58.23
C LYS A 175 0.49 -50.66 56.92
N GLN A 176 -0.72 -51.04 56.54
CA GLN A 176 -1.38 -50.46 55.37
C GLN A 176 -1.65 -48.97 55.58
N ASN A 177 -2.15 -48.57 56.74
CA ASN A 177 -2.38 -47.16 57.07
C ASN A 177 -1.07 -46.36 57.12
N GLU A 178 0.01 -46.93 57.65
CA GLU A 178 1.34 -46.31 57.61
C GLU A 178 1.86 -46.14 56.18
N GLN A 179 1.69 -47.16 55.33
CA GLN A 179 2.07 -47.07 53.92
C GLN A 179 1.24 -46.03 53.16
N ILE A 180 -0.08 -45.97 53.39
CA ILE A 180 -0.97 -44.97 52.79
C ILE A 180 -0.53 -43.58 53.22
N LYS A 181 -0.27 -43.35 54.52
CA LYS A 181 0.22 -42.06 55.01
C LYS A 181 1.54 -41.65 54.37
N ARG A 182 2.53 -42.55 54.28
CA ARG A 182 3.81 -42.27 53.62
C ARG A 182 3.62 -41.94 52.14
N LEU A 183 2.79 -42.70 51.42
CA LEU A 183 2.48 -42.43 50.02
C LEU A 183 1.75 -41.09 49.83
N ASP A 184 0.85 -40.72 50.73
CA ASP A 184 0.15 -39.44 50.68
C ASP A 184 1.10 -38.27 50.98
N GLU A 185 2.02 -38.43 51.93
CA GLU A 185 3.07 -37.45 52.23
C GLU A 185 4.04 -37.28 51.05
N GLU A 186 4.51 -38.38 50.45
CA GLU A 186 5.37 -38.36 49.27
C GLU A 186 4.67 -37.72 48.05
N LYS A 187 3.40 -38.08 47.80
CA LYS A 187 2.62 -37.47 46.71
C LYS A 187 2.39 -35.99 46.95
N LYS A 188 2.09 -35.60 48.19
CA LYS A 188 1.89 -34.18 48.53
C LYS A 188 3.17 -33.40 48.34
N ALA A 189 4.31 -33.90 48.84
CA ALA A 189 5.62 -33.29 48.63
C ALA A 189 5.96 -33.17 47.15
N PHE A 190 5.71 -34.21 46.35
CA PHE A 190 5.93 -34.17 44.90
C PHE A 190 5.06 -33.14 44.18
N ILE A 191 3.77 -33.03 44.56
CA ILE A 191 2.87 -32.01 44.00
C ILE A 191 3.35 -30.61 44.38
N ASP A 192 3.72 -30.40 45.64
CA ASP A 192 4.19 -29.10 46.13
C ASP A 192 5.50 -28.69 45.42
N ASP A 193 6.46 -29.60 45.27
CA ASP A 193 7.72 -29.36 44.55
C ASP A 193 7.47 -29.00 43.08
N GLN A 194 6.60 -29.76 42.40
CA GLN A 194 6.22 -29.47 41.01
C GLN A 194 5.52 -28.12 40.89
N LEU A 195 4.60 -27.83 41.80
CA LEU A 195 3.87 -26.56 41.82
C LEU A 195 4.83 -25.39 42.05
N GLU A 196 5.82 -25.55 42.92
CA GLU A 196 6.87 -24.56 43.14
C GLU A 196 7.73 -24.39 41.88
N GLU A 197 8.16 -25.47 41.23
CA GLU A 197 8.94 -25.41 39.98
C GLU A 197 8.15 -24.74 38.84
N PHE A 198 6.87 -25.10 38.67
CA PHE A 198 6.00 -24.46 37.70
C PHE A 198 5.77 -22.98 38.02
N SER A 199 5.55 -22.63 39.29
CA SER A 199 5.39 -21.24 39.70
C SER A 199 6.64 -20.41 39.36
N LYS A 200 7.84 -20.93 39.64
CA LYS A 200 9.13 -20.29 39.31
C LYS A 200 9.30 -20.12 37.80
N LYS A 201 8.93 -21.13 37.01
CA LYS A 201 8.97 -21.05 35.54
C LYS A 201 8.01 -19.99 35.02
N VAL A 202 6.78 -19.94 35.53
CA VAL A 202 5.78 -18.94 35.14
C VAL A 202 6.27 -17.55 35.49
N THR A 203 6.76 -17.31 36.71
CA THR A 203 7.26 -15.99 37.13
C THR A 203 8.46 -15.55 36.31
N LYS A 204 9.36 -16.48 35.97
CA LYS A 204 10.52 -16.17 35.13
C LYS A 204 10.09 -15.82 33.71
N LEU A 205 9.19 -16.60 33.12
CA LEU A 205 8.72 -16.38 31.76
C LEU A 205 7.89 -15.10 31.65
N GLU A 206 7.11 -14.77 32.68
CA GLU A 206 6.37 -13.51 32.79
C GLU A 206 7.30 -12.30 32.93
N SER A 207 8.38 -12.41 33.72
CA SER A 207 9.43 -11.39 33.79
C SER A 207 10.11 -11.20 32.44
N ASP A 208 10.57 -12.29 31.80
CA ASP A 208 11.24 -12.24 30.50
C ASP A 208 10.33 -11.64 29.40
N HIS A 209 9.03 -11.94 29.45
CA HIS A 209 8.04 -11.35 28.53
C HIS A 209 7.81 -9.87 28.80
N LYS A 210 7.74 -9.48 30.08
CA LYS A 210 7.58 -8.09 30.47
C LYS A 210 8.77 -7.25 30.04
N ASP A 211 9.99 -7.74 30.26
CA ASP A 211 11.22 -7.06 29.86
C ASP A 211 11.28 -6.89 28.32
N LYS A 212 10.92 -7.93 27.56
CA LYS A 212 10.81 -7.81 26.09
C LYS A 212 9.76 -6.82 25.63
N LEU A 213 8.62 -6.73 26.32
CA LEU A 213 7.58 -5.76 25.99
C LEU A 213 8.04 -4.34 26.30
N THR A 214 8.75 -4.12 27.41
CA THR A 214 9.30 -2.80 27.74
C THR A 214 10.38 -2.37 26.76
N ASP A 215 11.30 -3.27 26.39
CA ASP A 215 12.36 -2.98 25.41
C ASP A 215 11.76 -2.65 24.03
N LEU A 216 10.73 -3.42 23.63
CA LEU A 216 10.06 -3.21 22.37
C LEU A 216 9.29 -1.88 22.36
N GLU A 217 8.57 -1.57 23.43
CA GLU A 217 7.86 -0.29 23.61
C GLU A 217 8.83 0.90 23.60
N GLU A 218 9.96 0.82 24.31
CA GLU A 218 11.00 1.85 24.31
C GLU A 218 11.58 2.05 22.91
N SER A 219 11.82 0.95 22.18
CA SER A 219 12.31 1.02 20.80
C SER A 219 11.30 1.67 19.84
N TYR A 220 10.00 1.40 20.01
CA TYR A 220 8.93 2.02 19.22
C TYR A 220 8.79 3.49 19.56
N GLN A 221 8.85 3.85 20.84
CA GLN A 221 8.80 5.24 21.27
C GLN A 221 9.99 6.03 20.73
N ALA A 222 11.22 5.51 20.85
CA ALA A 222 12.41 6.15 20.30
C ALA A 222 12.33 6.33 18.78
N ARG A 223 11.82 5.31 18.06
CA ARG A 223 11.61 5.39 16.61
C ARG A 223 10.55 6.43 16.24
N ASN A 224 9.45 6.49 16.98
CA ASN A 224 8.40 7.47 16.74
C ASN A 224 8.87 8.88 17.04
N THR A 225 9.63 9.11 18.13
CA THR A 225 10.22 10.42 18.41
C THR A 225 11.21 10.84 17.32
N GLU A 226 12.03 9.92 16.81
CA GLU A 226 12.94 10.18 15.69
C GLU A 226 12.18 10.51 14.40
N LEU A 227 11.06 9.83 14.13
CA LEU A 227 10.21 10.11 12.98
C LEU A 227 9.48 11.45 13.10
N ASP A 228 8.96 11.79 14.27
CA ASP A 228 8.31 13.08 14.54
C ASP A 228 9.30 14.25 14.41
N GLU A 229 10.55 14.07 14.88
CA GLU A 229 11.62 15.04 14.69
C GLU A 229 11.94 15.23 13.20
N ARG A 230 12.07 14.13 12.44
CA ARG A 230 12.27 14.21 10.99
C ARG A 230 11.10 14.82 10.25
N GLU A 231 9.87 14.52 10.64
CA GLU A 231 8.66 15.07 10.01
C GLU A 231 8.61 16.59 10.20
N LYS A 232 8.92 17.08 11.40
CA LYS A 232 9.05 18.52 11.66
C LYS A 232 10.17 19.17 10.84
N GLU A 233 11.35 18.56 10.79
CA GLU A 233 12.46 19.06 9.97
C GLU A 233 12.11 19.12 8.48
N ILE A 234 11.40 18.11 7.97
CA ILE A 234 10.94 18.06 6.58
C ILE A 234 9.85 19.08 6.33
N GLU A 235 8.85 19.22 7.21
CA GLU A 235 7.76 20.18 7.06
C GLU A 235 8.27 21.64 7.07
N ASP A 236 9.17 21.97 8.00
CA ASP A 236 9.83 23.27 8.09
C ASP A 236 10.68 23.56 6.84
N ALA A 237 11.42 22.53 6.36
CA ALA A 237 12.24 22.63 5.17
C ALA A 237 11.41 22.75 3.89
N ASP A 238 10.36 21.95 3.71
CA ASP A 238 9.54 21.94 2.49
C ASP A 238 8.67 23.20 2.38
N ASN A 239 8.07 23.68 3.47
CA ASN A 239 7.27 24.91 3.43
C ASN A 239 8.15 26.11 3.03
N THR A 240 9.31 26.25 3.66
CA THR A 240 10.25 27.34 3.36
C THR A 240 10.90 27.18 1.99
N THR A 241 11.30 25.96 1.61
CA THR A 241 12.04 25.70 0.36
C THR A 241 11.14 25.66 -0.86
N ALA A 242 9.96 25.04 -0.79
CA ALA A 242 9.01 25.00 -1.90
C ALA A 242 8.48 26.40 -2.21
N ARG A 243 8.26 27.21 -1.17
CA ARG A 243 7.86 28.61 -1.32
C ARG A 243 8.96 29.47 -1.94
N ARG A 244 10.20 29.35 -1.47
CA ARG A 244 11.35 30.04 -2.10
C ARG A 244 11.58 29.59 -3.54
N LYS A 245 11.41 28.30 -3.85
CA LYS A 245 11.60 27.76 -5.20
C LYS A 245 10.54 28.25 -6.19
N THR A 246 9.27 28.30 -5.76
CA THR A 246 8.19 28.82 -6.61
C THR A 246 8.39 30.30 -6.88
N THR A 247 8.69 31.11 -5.86
CA THR A 247 8.90 32.54 -6.05
C THR A 247 10.15 32.87 -6.84
N THR A 248 11.30 32.22 -6.58
CA THR A 248 12.52 32.44 -7.38
C THR A 248 12.31 32.02 -8.84
N SER A 249 11.60 30.93 -9.09
CA SER A 249 11.28 30.50 -10.46
C SER A 249 10.39 31.50 -11.20
N ILE A 250 9.42 32.11 -10.52
CA ILE A 250 8.57 33.17 -11.09
C ILE A 250 9.39 34.42 -11.35
N LEU A 251 10.26 34.81 -10.42
CA LEU A 251 11.13 35.98 -10.54
C LEU A 251 12.11 35.81 -11.71
N ASP A 252 12.73 34.63 -11.84
CA ASP A 252 13.60 34.26 -12.95
C ASP A 252 12.84 34.23 -14.28
N GLU A 253 11.63 33.68 -14.33
CA GLU A 253 10.79 33.67 -15.54
C GLU A 253 10.39 35.08 -15.96
N VAL A 254 9.94 35.90 -15.01
CA VAL A 254 9.57 37.31 -15.25
C VAL A 254 10.80 38.10 -15.69
N GLN A 255 11.97 37.88 -15.09
CA GLN A 255 13.20 38.53 -15.48
C GLN A 255 13.68 38.07 -16.87
N ALA A 256 13.56 36.78 -17.19
CA ALA A 256 13.87 36.24 -18.50
C ALA A 256 12.94 36.82 -19.58
N LYS A 257 11.65 36.95 -19.26
CA LYS A 257 10.65 37.56 -20.14
C LYS A 257 10.85 39.06 -20.28
N ALA A 258 11.24 39.75 -19.21
CA ALA A 258 11.56 41.17 -19.24
C ALA A 258 12.78 41.46 -20.12
N ARG A 259 13.81 40.60 -20.09
CA ARG A 259 14.99 40.71 -20.97
C ARG A 259 14.70 40.42 -22.44
N ARG A 260 13.67 39.65 -22.76
CA ARG A 260 13.29 39.27 -24.14
C ARG A 260 12.21 40.19 -24.71
N PHE A 261 12.21 41.47 -24.34
CA PHE A 261 11.11 42.37 -24.69
C PHE A 261 10.99 42.55 -26.21
N ASP A 262 9.99 41.88 -26.77
CA ASP A 262 9.47 42.12 -28.12
C ASP A 262 8.06 42.68 -27.95
N PHE A 263 7.76 43.79 -28.62
CA PHE A 263 6.39 44.25 -28.72
C PHE A 263 5.52 43.13 -29.32
N SER A 264 4.22 43.13 -28.98
CA SER A 264 3.24 42.32 -29.70
C SER A 264 3.49 42.41 -31.21
N VAL A 265 3.49 41.25 -31.88
CA VAL A 265 3.79 41.11 -33.31
C VAL A 265 2.95 42.08 -34.17
N ALA A 266 1.76 42.46 -33.70
CA ALA A 266 0.91 43.44 -34.35
C ALA A 266 1.48 44.88 -34.32
N VAL A 267 2.12 45.29 -33.23
CA VAL A 267 2.67 46.65 -33.03
C VAL A 267 3.97 46.82 -33.80
N THR A 268 4.88 45.85 -33.73
CA THR A 268 6.12 45.84 -34.53
C THR A 268 5.79 45.81 -36.02
N ARG A 269 4.83 44.99 -36.45
CA ARG A 269 4.38 44.95 -37.85
C ARG A 269 3.79 46.28 -38.31
N ARG A 270 2.92 46.93 -37.52
CA ARG A 270 2.34 48.23 -37.88
C ARG A 270 3.40 49.35 -37.91
N SER A 271 4.34 49.36 -36.96
CA SER A 271 5.44 50.34 -36.93
C SER A 271 6.37 50.18 -38.13
N TRP A 272 6.71 48.93 -38.47
CA TRP A 272 7.53 48.64 -39.64
C TRP A 272 6.84 49.03 -40.95
N LEU A 273 5.53 48.74 -41.08
CA LEU A 273 4.73 49.18 -42.23
C LEU A 273 4.74 50.71 -42.36
N ALA A 274 4.56 51.47 -41.28
CA ALA A 274 4.60 52.93 -41.31
C ALA A 274 5.97 53.47 -41.77
N CYS A 275 7.06 52.85 -41.31
CA CYS A 275 8.42 53.19 -41.74
C CYS A 275 8.64 52.85 -43.22
N CYS A 276 8.19 51.66 -43.67
CA CYS A 276 8.23 51.26 -45.08
C CYS A 276 7.44 52.22 -45.98
N PHE A 277 6.25 52.66 -45.56
CA PHE A 277 5.47 53.64 -46.31
C PHE A 277 6.16 55.00 -46.40
N ALA A 278 6.76 55.48 -45.31
CA ALA A 278 7.54 56.73 -45.32
C ALA A 278 8.75 56.63 -46.26
N ILE A 279 9.51 55.54 -46.16
CA ILE A 279 10.65 55.26 -47.04
C ILE A 279 10.21 55.19 -48.51
N LEU A 280 9.12 54.47 -48.81
CA LEU A 280 8.55 54.39 -50.16
C LEU A 280 8.17 55.77 -50.70
N LEU A 281 7.49 56.60 -49.90
CA LEU A 281 7.17 57.98 -50.28
C LEU A 281 8.43 58.80 -50.53
N GLY A 282 9.45 58.66 -49.68
CA GLY A 282 10.75 59.30 -49.87
C GLY A 282 11.42 58.89 -51.19
N PHE A 283 11.42 57.60 -51.51
CA PHE A 283 11.92 57.08 -52.78
C PHE A 283 11.13 57.59 -53.98
N ILE A 284 9.79 57.62 -53.89
CA ILE A 284 8.92 58.17 -54.94
C ILE A 284 9.23 59.65 -55.15
N GLY A 285 9.38 60.44 -54.08
CA GLY A 285 9.77 61.85 -54.15
C GLY A 285 11.14 62.05 -54.79
N ALA A 286 12.14 61.28 -54.36
CA ALA A 286 13.49 61.34 -54.91
C ALA A 286 13.55 60.95 -56.39
N PHE A 287 12.85 59.87 -56.78
CA PHE A 287 12.76 59.41 -58.16
C PHE A 287 12.01 60.41 -59.05
N ASN A 288 10.90 60.99 -58.57
CA ASN A 288 10.17 62.02 -59.31
C ASN A 288 10.98 63.32 -59.46
N ALA A 289 11.73 63.71 -58.42
CA ALA A 289 12.63 64.85 -58.50
C ALA A 289 13.74 64.60 -59.53
N PHE A 290 14.40 63.43 -59.47
CA PHE A 290 15.48 63.05 -60.40
C PHE A 290 15.01 62.97 -61.86
N THR A 291 13.85 62.35 -62.11
CA THR A 291 13.29 62.27 -63.47
C THR A 291 12.87 63.65 -63.98
N ALA A 292 12.26 64.48 -63.14
CA ALA A 292 11.87 65.83 -63.52
C ALA A 292 13.08 66.75 -63.76
N THR A 293 14.17 66.63 -62.99
CA THR A 293 15.40 67.39 -63.25
C THR A 293 16.06 66.96 -64.56
N ASN A 294 16.07 65.66 -64.88
CA ASN A 294 16.60 65.18 -66.15
C ASN A 294 15.75 65.64 -67.34
N GLN A 295 14.42 65.65 -67.20
CA GLN A 295 13.49 66.17 -68.20
C GLN A 295 13.62 67.69 -68.38
N LEU A 296 13.86 68.42 -67.28
CA LEU A 296 14.12 69.87 -67.32
C LEU A 296 15.43 70.15 -68.06
N TYR A 297 16.50 69.41 -67.74
CA TYR A 297 17.80 69.54 -68.40
C TYR A 297 17.70 69.32 -69.91
N SER A 298 17.04 68.25 -70.35
CA SER A 298 16.84 67.98 -71.77
C SER A 298 15.93 69.02 -72.45
N SER A 299 14.90 69.52 -71.76
CA SER A 299 14.01 70.56 -72.30
C SER A 299 14.71 71.91 -72.45
N ILE A 300 15.59 72.28 -71.51
CA ILE A 300 16.43 73.49 -71.62
C ILE A 300 17.37 73.38 -72.83
N GLN A 301 18.00 72.22 -73.01
CA GLN A 301 18.93 71.98 -74.12
C GLN A 301 18.21 71.97 -75.49
N ASN A 302 16.99 71.43 -75.56
CA ASN A 302 16.19 71.42 -76.78
C ASN A 302 15.63 72.81 -77.13
N ASN A 303 15.26 73.61 -76.12
CA ASN A 303 14.79 74.98 -76.36
C ASN A 303 15.92 75.91 -76.83
N SER A 304 17.14 75.74 -76.32
CA SER A 304 18.28 76.55 -76.76
C SER A 304 18.71 76.21 -78.20
N SER A 305 18.65 74.93 -78.60
CA SER A 305 18.90 74.53 -79.99
C SER A 305 17.80 75.00 -80.93
N LEU A 306 16.52 74.88 -80.53
CA LEU A 306 15.38 75.40 -81.29
C LEU A 306 15.50 76.92 -81.50
N SER A 307 15.88 77.67 -80.45
CA SER A 307 16.11 79.12 -80.54
C SER A 307 17.24 79.48 -81.52
N GLY A 308 18.27 78.64 -81.65
CA GLY A 308 19.34 78.80 -82.64
C GLY A 308 18.85 78.57 -84.07
N THR A 309 18.11 77.49 -84.31
CA THR A 309 17.54 77.16 -85.63
C THR A 309 16.49 78.19 -86.08
N ILE A 310 15.72 78.76 -85.15
CA ILE A 310 14.74 79.82 -85.42
C ILE A 310 15.44 81.12 -85.85
N ALA A 311 16.52 81.51 -85.16
CA ALA A 311 17.28 82.71 -85.50
C ALA A 311 17.94 82.59 -86.88
N GLU A 312 18.34 81.38 -87.28
CA GLU A 312 18.88 81.07 -88.60
C GLU A 312 17.79 81.02 -89.68
N ALA A 313 16.59 80.49 -89.38
CA ALA A 313 15.48 80.47 -90.33
C ALA A 313 14.85 81.85 -90.59
N LEU A 314 14.86 82.76 -89.60
CA LEU A 314 14.35 84.12 -89.72
C LEU A 314 15.31 85.07 -90.46
N SER A 315 16.60 84.73 -90.58
CA SER A 315 17.59 85.51 -91.34
C SER A 315 17.60 85.17 -92.84
N VAL A 316 16.94 84.07 -93.24
CA VAL A 316 16.74 83.71 -94.65
C VAL A 316 15.51 84.44 -95.19
N GLU A 317 15.76 85.55 -95.88
CA GLU A 317 14.79 86.41 -96.55
C GLU A 317 14.05 85.63 -97.66
N ASN A 318 12.81 85.17 -97.43
CA ASN A 318 11.84 84.85 -98.51
C ASN A 318 10.37 84.75 -98.00
N THR A 319 9.49 85.58 -98.59
CA THR A 319 8.01 85.54 -98.60
C THR A 319 7.24 85.74 -97.27
N GLU A 320 6.65 86.94 -97.10
CA GLU A 320 5.89 87.40 -95.94
C GLU A 320 4.69 86.51 -95.53
N ILE A 321 4.02 85.85 -96.49
CA ILE A 321 2.81 85.04 -96.23
C ILE A 321 3.15 83.70 -95.53
N MET A 322 4.32 83.11 -95.83
CA MET A 322 4.80 81.90 -95.14
C MET A 322 5.38 82.23 -93.77
N GLN A 323 5.82 83.46 -93.55
CA GLN A 323 6.36 83.88 -92.25
C GLN A 323 5.29 83.98 -91.17
N GLU A 324 4.05 84.36 -91.49
CA GLU A 324 3.01 84.55 -90.48
C GLU A 324 2.48 83.21 -89.93
N GLU A 325 2.24 82.23 -90.81
CA GLU A 325 1.87 80.86 -90.40
C GLU A 325 2.99 80.17 -89.62
N VAL A 326 4.24 80.33 -90.06
CA VAL A 326 5.42 79.82 -89.33
C VAL A 326 5.55 80.49 -87.97
N LYS A 327 5.40 81.82 -87.87
CA LYS A 327 5.42 82.54 -86.59
C LYS A 327 4.29 82.10 -85.65
N ALA A 328 3.08 81.87 -86.17
CA ALA A 328 1.94 81.40 -85.38
C ALA A 328 2.19 79.97 -84.83
N ALA A 329 2.65 79.03 -85.67
CA ALA A 329 3.01 77.69 -85.25
C ALA A 329 4.16 77.68 -84.22
N LEU A 330 5.15 78.57 -84.41
CA LEU A 330 6.28 78.74 -83.52
C LEU A 330 5.88 79.30 -82.16
N SER A 331 5.02 80.33 -82.15
CA SER A 331 4.49 80.91 -80.91
C SER A 331 3.68 79.90 -80.10
N LYS A 332 2.93 79.02 -80.79
CA LYS A 332 2.21 77.91 -80.16
C LYS A 332 3.16 76.87 -79.57
N GLN A 333 4.21 76.49 -80.29
CA GLN A 333 5.23 75.52 -79.82
C GLN A 333 6.05 76.07 -78.65
N VAL A 334 6.41 77.36 -78.68
CA VAL A 334 7.12 78.04 -77.58
C VAL A 334 6.23 78.12 -76.33
N ASN A 335 4.95 78.45 -76.49
CA ASN A 335 4.02 78.54 -75.36
C ASN A 335 3.75 77.17 -74.71
N ASP A 336 3.61 76.10 -75.51
CA ASP A 336 3.46 74.73 -75.02
C ASP A 336 4.73 74.24 -74.28
N SER A 337 5.91 74.53 -74.82
CA SER A 337 7.20 74.27 -74.16
C SER A 337 7.35 75.05 -72.84
N GLN A 338 6.91 76.31 -72.80
CA GLN A 338 6.93 77.13 -71.58
C GLN A 338 5.96 76.60 -70.50
N GLN A 339 4.77 76.13 -70.89
CA GLN A 339 3.83 75.47 -69.98
C GLN A 339 4.42 74.17 -69.41
N PHE A 340 5.07 73.37 -70.26
CA PHE A 340 5.75 72.14 -69.83
C PHE A 340 6.90 72.43 -68.84
N MET A 341 7.69 73.48 -69.08
CA MET A 341 8.77 73.89 -68.17
C MET A 341 8.24 74.35 -66.80
N TRP A 342 7.16 75.13 -66.76
CA TRP A 342 6.50 75.52 -65.50
C TRP A 342 5.94 74.31 -64.75
N PHE A 343 5.34 73.35 -65.46
CA PHE A 343 4.89 72.10 -64.87
C PHE A 343 6.05 71.31 -64.24
N LEU A 344 7.22 71.26 -64.91
CA LEU A 344 8.42 70.61 -64.36
C LEU A 344 8.94 71.30 -63.09
N TYR A 345 8.97 72.64 -63.04
CA TYR A 345 9.36 73.36 -61.82
C TYR A 345 8.42 73.05 -60.65
N ILE A 346 7.11 73.08 -60.90
CA ILE A 346 6.10 72.73 -59.90
C ILE A 346 6.28 71.29 -59.43
N LYS A 347 6.50 70.35 -60.36
CA LYS A 347 6.75 68.94 -60.06
C LYS A 347 8.01 68.74 -59.21
N ILE A 348 9.11 69.42 -59.53
CA ILE A 348 10.36 69.37 -58.74
C ILE A 348 10.14 69.91 -57.33
N PHE A 349 9.44 71.05 -57.22
CA PHE A 349 9.12 71.65 -55.92
C PHE A 349 8.32 70.68 -55.04
N PHE A 350 7.21 70.15 -55.53
CA PHE A 350 6.39 69.20 -54.77
C PHE A 350 7.12 67.88 -54.47
N SER A 351 7.93 67.38 -55.41
CA SER A 351 8.70 66.14 -55.20
C SER A 351 9.80 66.32 -54.14
N SER A 352 10.47 67.47 -54.13
CA SER A 352 11.48 67.81 -53.13
C SER A 352 10.86 68.06 -51.74
N ALA A 353 9.72 68.76 -51.69
CA ALA A 353 8.95 68.96 -50.47
C ALA A 353 8.46 67.61 -49.89
N LEU A 354 7.99 66.69 -50.74
CA LEU A 354 7.57 65.35 -50.35
C LEU A 354 8.75 64.57 -49.74
N LEU A 355 9.91 64.61 -50.39
CA LEU A 355 11.14 63.97 -49.86
C LEU A 355 11.48 64.52 -48.47
N VAL A 356 11.59 65.84 -48.33
CA VAL A 356 11.98 66.48 -47.06
C VAL A 356 10.95 66.20 -45.96
N SER A 357 9.65 66.30 -46.27
CA SER A 357 8.59 66.00 -45.31
C SER A 357 8.61 64.53 -44.86
N SER A 358 8.91 63.59 -45.76
CA SER A 358 9.05 62.18 -45.42
C SER A 358 10.24 61.93 -44.48
N ILE A 359 11.40 62.57 -44.73
CA ILE A 359 12.57 62.47 -43.85
C ILE A 359 12.25 63.03 -42.46
N ILE A 360 11.66 64.22 -42.39
CA ILE A 360 11.29 64.85 -41.10
C ILE A 360 10.30 63.97 -40.34
N TYR A 361 9.32 63.40 -41.03
CA TYR A 361 8.37 62.46 -40.45
C TYR A 361 9.08 61.23 -39.87
N LEU A 362 10.03 60.64 -40.61
CA LEU A 362 10.77 59.46 -40.18
C LEU A 362 11.61 59.74 -38.93
N ILE A 363 12.29 60.90 -38.87
CA ILE A 363 13.04 61.32 -37.68
C ILE A 363 12.10 61.48 -36.48
N LYS A 364 10.97 62.19 -36.64
CA LYS A 364 9.98 62.36 -35.57
C LYS A 364 9.40 61.03 -35.10
N TRP A 365 9.11 60.13 -36.05
CA TRP A 365 8.61 58.80 -35.76
C TRP A 365 9.63 57.98 -34.98
N PHE A 366 10.90 58.01 -35.39
CA PHE A 366 11.96 57.25 -34.73
C PHE A 366 12.21 57.74 -33.31
N ASN A 367 12.26 59.06 -33.09
CA ASN A 367 12.37 59.62 -31.72
C ASN A 367 11.17 59.20 -30.87
N SER A 368 9.95 59.37 -31.37
CA SER A 368 8.74 59.00 -30.64
C SER A 368 8.64 57.48 -30.37
N TRP A 369 9.13 56.64 -31.28
CA TRP A 369 9.17 55.20 -31.10
C TRP A 369 10.25 54.77 -30.10
N ALA A 370 11.43 55.38 -30.15
CA ALA A 370 12.50 55.17 -29.18
C ALA A 370 12.07 55.58 -27.76
N ASP A 371 11.39 56.71 -27.62
CA ASP A 371 10.85 57.16 -26.33
C ASP A 371 9.81 56.19 -25.77
N ARG A 372 8.89 55.70 -26.63
CA ARG A 372 7.92 54.67 -26.22
C ARG A 372 8.61 53.37 -25.79
N LEU A 373 9.66 52.96 -26.49
CA LEU A 373 10.43 51.77 -26.14
C LEU A 373 11.16 51.97 -24.80
N ALA A 374 11.78 53.13 -24.59
CA ALA A 374 12.46 53.46 -23.34
C ALA A 374 11.49 53.52 -22.15
N GLN A 375 10.29 54.08 -22.35
CA GLN A 375 9.24 54.11 -21.31
C GLN A 375 8.78 52.70 -20.94
N GLN A 376 8.50 51.84 -21.93
CA GLN A 376 8.08 50.47 -21.64
C GLN A 376 9.17 49.64 -20.96
N GLU A 377 10.44 49.84 -21.34
CA GLU A 377 11.56 49.19 -20.66
C GLU A 377 11.68 49.66 -19.21
N LEU A 378 11.54 50.96 -18.96
CA LEU A 378 11.56 51.53 -17.62
C LEU A 378 10.40 51.01 -16.77
N ASP A 379 9.18 50.99 -17.30
CA ASP A 379 7.99 50.46 -16.61
C ASP A 379 8.17 48.98 -16.25
N ASN A 380 8.78 48.20 -17.13
CA ASN A 380 9.08 46.80 -16.87
C ASN A 380 10.13 46.61 -15.78
N GLN A 381 11.21 47.41 -15.80
CA GLN A 381 12.21 47.40 -14.73
C GLN A 381 11.60 47.81 -13.38
N LEU A 382 10.71 48.80 -13.38
CA LEU A 382 9.94 49.19 -12.20
C LEU A 382 9.04 48.06 -11.73
N PHE A 383 8.34 47.36 -12.64
CA PHE A 383 7.51 46.21 -12.33
C PHE A 383 8.32 45.06 -11.68
N VAL A 384 9.47 44.71 -12.25
CA VAL A 384 10.37 43.69 -11.67
C VAL A 384 10.86 44.10 -10.28
N ARG A 385 11.25 45.36 -10.11
CA ARG A 385 11.69 45.90 -8.83
C ARG A 385 10.55 45.86 -7.79
N ASP A 386 9.34 46.23 -8.19
CA ASP A 386 8.18 46.23 -7.32
C ASP A 386 7.75 44.79 -6.97
N LEU A 387 7.86 43.84 -7.90
CA LEU A 387 7.66 42.40 -7.62
C LEU A 387 8.65 41.91 -6.55
N ASN A 388 9.92 42.29 -6.65
CA ASN A 388 10.93 41.96 -5.64
C ASN A 388 10.62 42.60 -4.28
N ARG A 389 10.16 43.86 -4.25
CA ARG A 389 9.74 44.55 -3.02
C ARG A 389 8.51 43.90 -2.38
N ALA A 390 7.53 43.52 -3.20
CA ALA A 390 6.34 42.80 -2.75
C ALA A 390 6.71 41.44 -2.15
N HIS A 391 7.60 40.71 -2.82
CA HIS A 391 8.12 39.43 -2.34
C HIS A 391 8.79 39.60 -0.97
N LEU A 392 9.69 40.58 -0.84
CA LEU A 392 10.35 40.88 0.42
C LEU A 392 9.36 41.22 1.53
N ALA A 393 8.31 42.00 1.23
CA ALA A 393 7.25 42.32 2.19
C ALA A 393 6.49 41.06 2.65
N ILE A 394 6.15 40.16 1.73
CA ILE A 394 5.44 38.91 2.02
C ILE A 394 6.33 37.94 2.82
N GLU A 395 7.61 37.79 2.44
CA GLU A 395 8.56 36.95 3.18
C GLU A 395 8.76 37.48 4.60
N MET A 396 9.03 38.78 4.76
CA MET A 396 9.15 39.37 6.09
C MET A 396 7.85 39.28 6.89
N SER A 397 6.68 39.38 6.25
CA SER A 397 5.40 39.25 6.97
C SER A 397 5.19 37.85 7.53
N LEU A 398 5.64 36.83 6.80
CA LEU A 398 5.47 35.43 7.19
C LEU A 398 6.55 35.00 8.18
N GLU A 399 7.81 35.40 7.99
CA GLU A 399 8.86 35.18 9.00
C GLU A 399 8.55 35.88 10.33
N TRP A 400 7.93 37.07 10.28
CA TRP A 400 7.52 37.78 11.50
C TRP A 400 6.37 37.05 12.20
N ASN A 401 5.39 36.56 11.44
CA ASN A 401 4.28 35.76 11.98
C ASN A 401 4.75 34.44 12.61
N GLU A 402 5.77 33.79 12.05
CA GLU A 402 6.33 32.54 12.58
C GLU A 402 7.21 32.75 13.82
N LYS A 403 7.98 33.84 13.89
CA LYS A 403 8.99 34.05 14.94
C LYS A 403 8.57 35.01 16.07
N LYS A 404 7.54 35.84 15.86
CA LYS A 404 7.13 36.89 16.80
C LYS A 404 5.60 36.87 16.92
N ASP A 405 5.08 36.52 18.09
CA ASP A 405 3.66 36.67 18.44
C ASP A 405 3.28 38.16 18.56
N GLY A 406 3.11 38.86 17.43
CA GLY A 406 2.73 40.25 17.41
C GLY A 406 2.58 40.84 16.00
N ALA A 407 1.76 41.88 15.88
CA ALA A 407 1.55 42.59 14.62
C ALA A 407 2.85 43.24 14.12
N ILE A 408 3.10 43.13 12.80
CA ILE A 408 4.23 43.76 12.13
C ILE A 408 4.10 45.29 12.27
N PRO A 409 5.20 46.03 12.55
CA PRO A 409 5.14 47.49 12.63
C PRO A 409 4.60 48.11 11.33
N ASP A 410 3.45 48.79 11.41
CA ASP A 410 2.76 49.37 10.25
C ASP A 410 3.66 50.27 9.40
N ARG A 411 4.59 51.01 10.04
CA ARG A 411 5.54 51.87 9.34
C ARG A 411 6.47 51.11 8.39
N LEU A 412 6.86 49.88 8.75
CA LEU A 412 7.78 49.07 7.95
C LEU A 412 7.02 48.45 6.77
N LEU A 413 5.84 47.87 7.04
CA LEU A 413 4.92 47.38 6.01
C LEU A 413 4.58 48.48 5.01
N GLN A 414 4.21 49.66 5.49
CA GLN A 414 3.89 50.81 4.66
C GLN A 414 5.11 51.22 3.81
N SER A 415 6.34 51.23 4.33
CA SER A 415 7.51 51.57 3.52
C SER A 415 7.82 50.58 2.38
N LEU A 416 7.50 49.29 2.55
CA LEU A 416 7.71 48.28 1.51
C LEU A 416 6.59 48.27 0.47
N THR A 417 5.35 48.50 0.91
CA THR A 417 4.16 48.48 0.06
C THR A 417 3.83 49.85 -0.57
N ASP A 418 4.47 50.93 -0.11
CA ASP A 418 4.26 52.26 -0.67
C ASP A 418 4.79 52.35 -2.10
N ASN A 419 3.97 52.93 -2.98
CA ASN A 419 4.18 53.03 -4.43
C ASN A 419 4.38 51.68 -5.16
N LEU A 420 3.87 50.58 -4.62
CA LEU A 420 3.92 49.28 -5.28
C LEU A 420 2.96 49.25 -6.48
N PHE A 421 3.47 48.97 -7.69
CA PHE A 421 2.67 48.85 -8.92
C PHE A 421 1.85 50.11 -9.30
N GLN A 422 2.13 51.26 -8.68
CA GLN A 422 1.52 52.50 -9.11
C GLN A 422 2.25 52.99 -10.35
N SER A 423 1.57 52.95 -11.49
CA SER A 423 1.96 53.76 -12.63
C SER A 423 1.82 55.21 -12.18
N THR A 424 2.93 55.90 -11.91
CA THR A 424 2.90 57.37 -11.77
C THR A 424 2.12 57.90 -12.98
N ASP A 425 0.94 58.46 -12.75
CA ASP A 425 0.09 59.07 -13.77
C ASP A 425 0.84 60.24 -14.40
N SER A 426 1.76 59.91 -15.29
CA SER A 426 2.39 60.85 -16.18
C SER A 426 1.54 60.78 -17.43
N THR A 427 0.56 61.67 -17.50
CA THR A 427 0.10 62.20 -18.78
C THR A 427 1.32 62.32 -19.69
N PRO A 428 1.32 61.71 -20.90
CA PRO A 428 2.51 61.64 -21.74
C PRO A 428 3.09 63.04 -21.85
N LYS A 429 4.26 63.25 -21.26
CA LYS A 429 4.93 64.55 -21.24
C LYS A 429 5.24 64.84 -22.69
N GLU A 430 4.39 65.67 -23.32
CA GLU A 430 4.51 66.06 -24.72
C GLU A 430 5.96 66.46 -24.96
N ILE A 431 6.65 65.71 -25.82
CA ILE A 431 8.09 65.87 -26.08
C ILE A 431 8.25 67.20 -26.82
N LEU A 432 8.40 68.27 -26.05
CA LEU A 432 8.78 69.57 -26.57
C LEU A 432 10.30 69.55 -26.78
N HIS A 433 10.75 69.95 -27.97
CA HIS A 433 12.17 70.15 -28.25
C HIS A 433 12.76 71.11 -27.19
N PRO A 434 14.03 71.01 -26.74
CA PRO A 434 14.58 71.92 -25.71
C PRO A 434 14.40 73.41 -26.07
N ALA A 435 14.41 73.75 -27.36
CA ALA A 435 14.07 75.10 -27.83
C ALA A 435 12.59 75.47 -27.61
N GLU A 436 11.66 74.53 -27.79
CA GLU A 436 10.22 74.72 -27.52
C GLU A 436 9.92 74.71 -26.02
N GLN A 437 10.68 73.94 -25.23
CA GLN A 437 10.59 73.95 -23.78
C GLN A 437 11.09 75.28 -23.21
N LEU A 438 12.17 75.83 -23.77
CA LEU A 438 12.64 77.17 -23.46
C LEU A 438 11.65 78.23 -23.94
N ALA A 439 11.12 78.15 -25.16
CA ALA A 439 10.13 79.10 -25.68
C ALA A 439 8.83 79.07 -24.87
N SER A 440 8.33 77.88 -24.50
CA SER A 440 7.16 77.71 -23.63
C SER A 440 7.42 78.23 -22.22
N ALA A 441 8.61 77.97 -21.65
CA ALA A 441 9.01 78.53 -20.36
C ALA A 441 9.15 80.06 -20.41
N LEU A 442 9.66 80.61 -21.51
CA LEU A 442 9.84 82.05 -21.72
C LEU A 442 8.50 82.77 -21.95
N VAL A 443 7.59 82.16 -22.72
CA VAL A 443 6.22 82.64 -22.91
C VAL A 443 5.44 82.55 -21.60
N ARG A 444 5.65 81.52 -20.78
CA ARG A 444 5.00 81.36 -19.47
C ARG A 444 5.58 82.30 -18.41
N SER A 445 6.85 82.70 -18.53
CA SER A 445 7.53 83.63 -17.62
C SER A 445 7.39 85.10 -18.03
N ALA A 446 7.03 85.40 -19.29
CA ALA A 446 6.84 86.75 -19.78
C ALA A 446 5.59 87.43 -19.17
N ASP A 447 5.80 88.58 -18.52
CA ASP A 447 4.71 89.35 -17.93
C ASP A 447 3.82 90.04 -18.98
N LYS A 448 4.36 90.34 -20.17
CA LYS A 448 3.65 91.03 -21.27
C LYS A 448 4.12 90.52 -22.63
N ILE A 449 3.19 90.04 -23.46
CA ILE A 449 3.44 89.58 -24.83
C ILE A 449 2.58 90.44 -25.77
N ASN A 450 3.20 91.05 -26.77
CA ASN A 450 2.51 91.85 -27.77
C ASN A 450 2.36 91.01 -29.06
N VAL A 451 1.14 90.57 -29.34
CA VAL A 451 0.86 89.73 -30.52
C VAL A 451 0.10 90.56 -31.55
N PRO A 452 0.61 90.70 -32.79
CA PRO A 452 -0.11 91.41 -33.84
C PRO A 452 -1.28 90.53 -34.33
N PHE A 453 -2.51 91.02 -34.20
CA PHE A 453 -3.72 90.34 -34.68
C PHE A 453 -4.59 91.31 -35.50
N ALA A 454 -4.90 90.92 -36.74
CA ALA A 454 -5.87 91.57 -37.62
C ALA A 454 -5.80 93.12 -37.65
N GLY A 455 -4.61 93.68 -37.86
CA GLY A 455 -4.40 95.13 -37.99
C GLY A 455 -4.28 95.91 -36.66
N GLY A 456 -4.21 95.22 -35.51
CA GLY A 456 -3.95 95.81 -34.20
C GLY A 456 -2.99 94.99 -33.34
N ASN A 457 -2.46 95.61 -32.29
CA ASN A 457 -1.55 95.00 -31.33
C ASN A 457 -2.33 94.60 -30.07
N LEU A 458 -2.37 93.30 -29.73
CA LEU A 458 -3.03 92.79 -28.54
C LEU A 458 -1.98 92.45 -27.47
N GLU A 459 -2.05 93.13 -26.33
CA GLU A 459 -1.18 92.87 -25.19
C GLU A 459 -1.80 91.81 -24.27
N VAL A 460 -1.14 90.66 -24.13
CA VAL A 460 -1.60 89.58 -23.24
C VAL A 460 -0.47 89.12 -22.31
N SER A 461 -0.79 88.88 -21.04
CA SER A 461 0.19 88.38 -20.06
C SER A 461 0.41 86.87 -20.22
N GLY A 462 1.66 86.46 -20.39
CA GLY A 462 2.05 85.07 -20.64
C GLY A 462 1.66 84.10 -19.52
N LYS A 463 1.59 84.58 -18.28
CA LYS A 463 1.13 83.82 -17.10
C LYS A 463 -0.33 83.34 -17.21
N LYS A 464 -1.18 84.05 -17.97
CA LYS A 464 -2.60 83.68 -18.15
C LYS A 464 -2.80 82.68 -19.30
N LEU A 465 -1.97 82.70 -20.33
CA LEU A 465 -2.03 81.74 -21.44
C LEU A 465 -1.63 80.31 -21.03
N GLY A 466 -0.70 80.16 -20.09
CA GLY A 466 -0.23 78.83 -19.65
C GLY A 466 -1.24 78.01 -18.83
N LYS A 467 -2.39 78.57 -18.45
CA LYS A 467 -3.40 77.89 -17.60
C LYS A 467 -4.61 77.37 -18.37
N THR A 468 -4.81 77.73 -19.63
CA THR A 468 -6.08 77.46 -20.35
C THR A 468 -6.07 76.22 -21.23
N LYS A 469 -5.00 75.41 -21.25
CA LYS A 469 -4.92 74.19 -22.08
C LYS A 469 -5.07 72.89 -21.28
N SER A 470 -6.07 72.83 -20.39
CA SER A 470 -6.47 71.59 -19.68
C SER A 470 -7.97 71.30 -19.72
N ALA A 471 -8.75 71.97 -20.58
CA ALA A 471 -10.20 71.80 -20.63
C ALA A 471 -10.73 71.70 -22.07
N VAL A 472 -10.16 70.80 -22.90
CA VAL A 472 -10.79 70.31 -24.13
C VAL A 472 -10.27 68.89 -24.41
N ASN A 473 -10.85 67.89 -23.73
CA ASN A 473 -10.95 66.51 -24.24
C ASN A 473 -11.89 65.70 -23.33
N ASP A 474 -13.19 66.03 -23.41
CA ASP A 474 -14.27 65.07 -23.15
C ASP A 474 -15.23 65.21 -24.33
N GLY A 475 -15.18 64.21 -25.21
CA GLY A 475 -15.91 64.12 -26.48
C GLY A 475 -15.58 62.82 -27.18
#